data_AF-A0A9X1NHI8-F1
#
_entry.id   AF-A0A9X1NHI8-F1
#
_cell.length_a   1.000
_cell.length_b   1.000
_cell.length_c   1.000
_cell.angle_alpha   90.00
_cell.angle_beta   90.00
_cell.angle_gamma   90.00
#
_symmetry.space_group_name_H-M   'P 1'
#
loop_
_entity.id
_entity.type
_entity.pdbx_description
1 polymer ?
#
loop_
_entity_poly.entity_id
_entity_poly.type
_entity_poly.pdbx_seq_one_letter_code
_entity_poly.pdbx_strand_id
1 'polypeptide(L)'
;MAHPKTFKAGSTVGWTSYLQAPAIEELSDEQRAALRPVQVRAEYYRLLARDPKIVDARTTVDNAIYHAREGLPRGERELCAAVSSMITGCPVCTTTHVKFAAKFSKREDDVLRLAEEGLESDVGYRWNSMVNAAANLAAVRPVIDQNDVDSLRGTGFSEEEILDVVHSTAFFAWANRLLMTLGETTVSDPA
;
A
#
# COMPACT_ATOMS: atom_id res chain seq x y z
N MET A 1 -9.25 15.93 10.96
CA MET A 1 -9.95 14.77 10.36
C MET A 1 -9.91 13.64 11.38
N ALA A 2 -11.05 13.03 11.71
CA ALA A 2 -11.09 11.97 12.71
C ALA A 2 -10.35 10.73 12.18
N HIS A 3 -9.22 10.37 12.80
CA HIS A 3 -8.65 9.03 12.65
C HIS A 3 -9.75 8.01 12.98
N PRO A 4 -9.94 6.94 12.19
CA PRO A 4 -10.89 5.89 12.58
C PRO A 4 -10.42 5.30 13.90
N LYS A 5 -11.14 5.59 14.99
CA LYS A 5 -10.91 5.05 16.35
C LYS A 5 -11.24 3.55 16.44
N THR A 6 -10.70 2.72 15.57
CA THR A 6 -11.07 1.29 15.49
C THR A 6 -9.92 0.37 15.10
N PHE A 7 -8.65 0.79 15.22
CA PHE A 7 -7.53 -0.15 15.18
C PHE A 7 -7.10 -0.50 16.60
N LYS A 8 -7.19 -1.78 16.97
CA LYS A 8 -6.56 -2.32 18.19
C LYS A 8 -5.43 -3.24 17.78
N ALA A 9 -4.25 -3.09 18.39
CA ALA A 9 -3.15 -4.01 18.18
C ALA A 9 -3.59 -5.47 18.40
N GLY A 10 -3.25 -6.35 17.46
CA GLY A 10 -3.67 -7.76 17.48
C GLY A 10 -5.01 -8.08 16.78
N SER A 11 -5.70 -7.10 16.22
CA SER A 11 -6.95 -7.33 15.47
C SER A 11 -6.72 -8.14 14.18
N THR A 12 -7.68 -8.99 13.83
CA THR A 12 -7.70 -9.69 12.53
C THR A 12 -8.60 -8.93 11.56
N VAL A 13 -8.11 -8.65 10.35
CA VAL A 13 -8.80 -7.85 9.34
C VAL A 13 -8.97 -8.64 8.05
N GLY A 14 -10.16 -8.58 7.47
CA GLY A 14 -10.48 -9.17 6.17
C GLY A 14 -10.35 -8.17 5.02
N TRP A 15 -10.33 -8.67 3.79
CA TRP A 15 -10.42 -7.88 2.56
C TRP A 15 -11.44 -8.54 1.64
N THR A 16 -12.24 -7.75 0.94
CA THR A 16 -13.26 -8.20 -0.01
C THR A 16 -13.01 -7.53 -1.34
N SER A 17 -12.99 -8.31 -2.41
CA SER A 17 -12.78 -7.81 -3.77
C SER A 17 -14.07 -7.22 -4.37
N TYR A 18 -13.93 -6.22 -5.24
CA TYR A 18 -15.02 -5.69 -6.07
C TYR A 18 -15.07 -6.33 -7.49
N LEU A 19 -13.95 -6.92 -7.89
CA LEU A 19 -13.80 -7.72 -9.11
C LEU A 19 -13.54 -9.18 -8.70
N GLN A 20 -14.10 -10.14 -9.42
CA GLN A 20 -13.91 -11.54 -9.09
C GLN A 20 -12.46 -11.97 -9.35
N ALA A 21 -11.77 -12.45 -8.32
CA ALA A 21 -10.46 -13.08 -8.50
C ALA A 21 -10.60 -14.48 -9.14
N PRO A 22 -9.70 -14.88 -10.07
CA PRO A 22 -9.66 -16.25 -10.61
C PRO A 22 -9.50 -17.27 -9.48
N ALA A 23 -10.16 -18.44 -9.54
CA ALA A 23 -9.94 -19.50 -8.55
C ALA A 23 -8.49 -19.99 -8.57
N ILE A 24 -8.00 -20.59 -7.47
CA ILE A 24 -6.60 -21.06 -7.40
C ILE A 24 -6.32 -22.08 -8.50
N GLU A 25 -7.29 -22.93 -8.80
CA GLU A 25 -7.25 -24.01 -9.78
C GLU A 25 -7.37 -23.50 -11.22
N GLU A 26 -7.90 -22.28 -11.40
CA GLU A 26 -8.11 -21.63 -12.70
C GLU A 26 -6.95 -20.72 -13.11
N LEU A 27 -5.98 -20.48 -12.23
CA LEU A 27 -4.80 -19.69 -12.56
C LEU A 27 -4.03 -20.34 -13.71
N SER A 28 -3.78 -19.59 -14.77
CA SER A 28 -2.89 -20.02 -15.84
C SER A 28 -1.45 -20.18 -15.32
N ASP A 29 -0.60 -20.89 -16.08
CA ASP A 29 0.80 -21.07 -15.72
C ASP A 29 1.54 -19.73 -15.57
N GLU A 30 1.23 -18.75 -16.43
CA GLU A 30 1.81 -17.40 -16.37
C GLU A 30 1.37 -16.67 -15.09
N GLN A 31 0.07 -16.71 -14.77
CA GLN A 31 -0.47 -16.09 -13.55
C GLN A 31 0.09 -16.73 -12.28
N ARG A 32 0.26 -18.06 -12.28
CA ARG A 32 0.85 -18.78 -11.17
C ARG A 32 2.33 -18.46 -11.00
N ALA A 33 3.08 -18.33 -12.10
CA ALA A 33 4.50 -18.03 -12.06
C ALA A 33 4.80 -16.63 -11.48
N ALA A 34 3.91 -15.66 -11.70
CA ALA A 34 4.02 -14.31 -11.15
C ALA A 34 3.74 -14.22 -9.63
N LEU A 35 3.26 -15.32 -9.00
CA LEU A 35 2.86 -15.36 -7.60
C LEU A 35 3.80 -16.20 -6.73
N ARG A 36 4.22 -15.65 -5.59
CA ARG A 36 4.90 -16.44 -4.54
C ARG A 36 3.90 -17.42 -3.91
N PRO A 37 4.36 -18.55 -3.33
CA PRO A 37 3.47 -19.56 -2.75
C PRO A 37 2.45 -19.03 -1.73
N VAL A 38 2.86 -18.07 -0.90
CA VAL A 38 1.97 -17.42 0.09
C VAL A 38 0.92 -16.51 -0.57
N GLN A 39 1.24 -15.92 -1.73
CA GLN A 39 0.37 -15.01 -2.45
C GLN A 39 -0.74 -15.75 -3.21
N VAL A 40 -0.50 -16.98 -3.66
CA VAL A 40 -1.51 -17.80 -4.37
C VAL A 40 -2.81 -17.93 -3.57
N ARG A 41 -2.72 -18.03 -2.24
CA ARG A 41 -3.91 -18.16 -1.36
C ARG A 41 -4.61 -16.84 -1.09
N ALA A 42 -3.96 -15.71 -1.33
CA ALA A 42 -4.52 -14.40 -1.08
C ALA A 42 -5.31 -13.92 -2.30
N GLU A 43 -6.61 -13.71 -2.12
CA GLU A 43 -7.53 -13.26 -3.17
C GLU A 43 -7.05 -11.97 -3.85
N TYR A 44 -6.54 -11.01 -3.08
CA TYR A 44 -5.95 -9.77 -3.58
C TYR A 44 -4.87 -10.02 -4.64
N TYR A 45 -3.94 -10.92 -4.37
CA TYR A 45 -2.85 -11.20 -5.30
C TYR A 45 -3.31 -12.00 -6.52
N ARG A 46 -4.29 -12.91 -6.36
CA ARG A 46 -4.92 -13.59 -7.50
C ARG A 46 -5.62 -12.60 -8.42
N LEU A 47 -6.29 -11.59 -7.88
CA LEU A 47 -6.92 -10.56 -8.69
C LEU A 47 -5.90 -9.75 -9.49
N LEU A 48 -4.81 -9.32 -8.84
CA LEU A 48 -3.74 -8.62 -9.56
C LEU A 48 -3.09 -9.49 -10.63
N ALA A 49 -3.00 -10.81 -10.42
CA ALA A 49 -2.46 -11.74 -11.39
C ALA A 49 -3.30 -11.85 -12.68
N ARG A 50 -4.46 -11.19 -12.79
CA ARG A 50 -5.10 -10.93 -14.09
C ARG A 50 -4.16 -10.17 -15.03
N ASP A 51 -3.26 -9.35 -14.51
CA ASP A 51 -2.07 -8.84 -15.21
C ASP A 51 -0.77 -9.33 -14.52
N PRO A 52 -0.21 -10.48 -14.94
CA PRO A 52 0.95 -11.08 -14.29
C PRO A 52 2.21 -10.20 -14.38
N LYS A 53 2.37 -9.43 -15.46
CA LYS A 53 3.56 -8.57 -15.65
C LYS A 53 3.59 -7.44 -14.64
N ILE A 54 2.43 -6.85 -14.32
CA ILE A 54 2.32 -5.82 -13.28
C ILE A 54 2.63 -6.40 -11.90
N VAL A 55 2.20 -7.63 -11.60
CA VAL A 55 2.52 -8.30 -10.32
C VAL A 55 4.02 -8.53 -10.15
N ASP A 56 4.71 -8.96 -11.21
CA ASP A 56 6.15 -9.17 -11.19
C ASP A 56 6.91 -7.85 -11.00
N ALA A 57 6.51 -6.79 -11.70
CA ALA A 57 7.10 -5.46 -11.54
C ALA A 57 6.90 -4.94 -10.12
N ARG A 58 5.68 -5.07 -9.58
CA ARG A 58 5.36 -4.71 -8.19
C ARG A 58 6.24 -5.48 -7.20
N THR A 59 6.38 -6.79 -7.38
CA THR A 59 7.19 -7.64 -6.50
C THR A 59 8.67 -7.27 -6.55
N THR A 60 9.16 -6.88 -7.73
CA THR A 60 10.53 -6.38 -7.90
C THR A 60 10.75 -5.09 -7.12
N VAL A 61 9.83 -4.12 -7.22
CA VAL A 61 9.88 -2.87 -6.45
C VAL A 61 9.78 -3.13 -4.94
N ASP A 62 8.86 -3.99 -4.51
CA ASP A 62 8.68 -4.40 -3.11
C ASP A 62 9.97 -4.98 -2.52
N ASN A 63 10.62 -5.90 -3.23
CA ASN A 63 11.89 -6.48 -2.80
C ASN A 63 13.02 -5.43 -2.75
N ALA A 64 13.12 -4.57 -3.76
CA ALA A 64 14.11 -3.50 -3.77
C ALA A 64 13.94 -2.52 -2.58
N ILE A 65 12.70 -2.27 -2.16
CA ILE A 65 12.41 -1.39 -1.01
C ILE A 65 12.61 -2.11 0.32
N TYR A 66 12.03 -3.29 0.56
CA TYR A 66 12.02 -3.87 1.91
C TYR A 66 13.22 -4.76 2.23
N HIS A 67 13.99 -5.16 1.21
CA HIS A 67 15.13 -6.06 1.37
C HIS A 67 16.47 -5.46 0.92
N ALA A 68 16.53 -4.16 0.58
CA ALA A 68 17.80 -3.49 0.32
C ALA A 68 18.70 -3.45 1.55
N ARG A 69 20.01 -3.61 1.32
CA ARG A 69 21.05 -3.60 2.37
C ARG A 69 21.48 -2.20 2.77
N GLU A 70 21.44 -1.26 1.83
CA GLU A 70 21.86 0.14 1.99
C GLU A 70 20.66 1.03 2.39
N GLY A 71 20.91 2.12 3.12
CA GLY A 71 19.89 3.08 3.55
C GLY A 71 19.20 2.69 4.87
N LEU A 72 17.89 2.95 4.98
CA LEU A 72 17.14 2.69 6.23
C LEU A 72 17.13 1.19 6.57
N PRO A 73 17.29 0.79 7.85
CA PRO A 73 17.05 -0.57 8.29
C PRO A 73 15.58 -0.95 8.08
N ARG A 74 15.31 -2.26 7.94
CA ARG A 74 13.96 -2.76 7.63
C ARG A 74 12.88 -2.24 8.57
N GLY A 75 13.14 -2.22 9.89
CA GLY A 75 12.15 -1.73 10.86
C GLY A 75 11.69 -0.30 10.62
N GLU A 76 12.58 0.57 10.15
CA GLU A 76 12.26 1.97 9.84
C GLU A 76 11.48 2.11 8.51
N ARG A 77 11.73 1.23 7.53
CA ARG A 77 10.91 1.18 6.30
C ARG A 77 9.49 0.72 6.61
N GLU A 78 9.36 -0.30 7.46
CA GLU A 78 8.07 -0.83 7.91
C GLU A 78 7.32 0.21 8.76
N LEU A 79 8.02 1.05 9.54
CA LEU A 79 7.41 2.19 10.24
C LEU A 79 6.78 3.20 9.26
N CYS A 80 7.52 3.62 8.23
CA CYS A 80 6.97 4.52 7.20
C CYS A 80 5.74 3.91 6.51
N ALA A 81 5.77 2.60 6.24
CA ALA A 81 4.65 1.87 5.67
C ALA A 81 3.44 1.81 6.62
N ALA A 82 3.67 1.58 7.92
CA ALA A 82 2.63 1.58 8.94
C ALA A 82 1.95 2.95 9.04
N VAL A 83 2.73 4.03 9.15
CA VAL A 83 2.20 5.41 9.21
C VAL A 83 1.43 5.76 7.94
N SER A 84 1.98 5.43 6.77
CA SER A 84 1.29 5.67 5.49
C SER A 84 -0.04 4.91 5.42
N SER A 85 -0.09 3.69 5.96
CA SER A 85 -1.30 2.87 6.02
C SER A 85 -2.35 3.43 6.99
N MET A 86 -1.90 3.99 8.12
CA MET A 86 -2.77 4.67 9.09
C MET A 86 -3.40 5.92 8.48
N ILE A 87 -2.64 6.72 7.73
CA ILE A 87 -3.12 7.93 7.07
C ILE A 87 -4.05 7.64 5.90
N THR A 88 -3.67 6.69 5.03
CA THR A 88 -4.53 6.28 3.92
C THR A 88 -5.76 5.49 4.38
N GLY A 89 -5.77 5.05 5.65
CA GLY A 89 -6.89 4.33 6.26
C GLY A 89 -7.03 2.91 5.74
N CYS A 90 -5.93 2.21 5.47
CA CYS A 90 -5.93 0.81 5.05
C CYS A 90 -5.72 -0.14 6.26
N PRO A 91 -6.75 -0.86 6.74
CA PRO A 91 -6.63 -1.68 7.95
C PRO A 91 -5.71 -2.89 7.77
N VAL A 92 -5.75 -3.54 6.60
CA VAL A 92 -4.90 -4.70 6.26
C VAL A 92 -3.43 -4.33 6.28
N CYS A 93 -3.07 -3.23 5.62
CA CYS A 93 -1.69 -2.75 5.59
C CYS A 93 -1.26 -2.23 6.96
N THR A 94 -2.13 -1.51 7.68
CA THR A 94 -1.84 -1.03 9.04
C THR A 94 -1.49 -2.20 9.96
N THR A 95 -2.33 -3.24 10.01
CA THR A 95 -2.09 -4.43 10.82
C THR A 95 -0.76 -5.11 10.48
N THR A 96 -0.50 -5.27 9.18
CA THR A 96 0.67 -5.99 8.68
C THR A 96 1.97 -5.23 8.97
N HIS A 97 2.01 -3.94 8.65
CA HIS A 97 3.22 -3.14 8.77
C HIS A 97 3.49 -2.69 10.21
N VAL A 98 2.47 -2.52 11.07
CA VAL A 98 2.68 -2.36 12.52
C VAL A 98 3.38 -3.60 13.09
N LYS A 99 2.91 -4.80 12.75
CA LYS A 99 3.53 -6.05 13.19
C LYS A 99 4.98 -6.18 12.72
N PHE A 100 5.27 -5.84 11.47
CA PHE A 100 6.63 -5.89 10.95
C PHE A 100 7.53 -4.79 11.50
N ALA A 101 7.02 -3.57 11.68
CA ALA A 101 7.76 -2.48 12.31
C ALA A 101 8.17 -2.86 13.73
N ALA A 102 7.25 -3.38 14.55
CA ALA A 102 7.55 -3.87 15.90
C ALA A 102 8.63 -4.97 15.86
N LYS A 103 8.44 -5.99 15.03
CA LYS A 103 9.36 -7.13 14.89
C LYS A 103 10.77 -6.71 14.48
N PHE A 104 10.90 -5.87 13.45
CA PHE A 104 12.21 -5.57 12.85
C PHE A 104 12.92 -4.39 13.50
N SER A 105 12.19 -3.46 14.13
CA SER A 105 12.81 -2.34 14.87
C SER A 105 13.28 -2.73 16.26
N LYS A 106 12.70 -3.79 16.85
CA LYS A 106 12.83 -4.13 18.28
C LYS A 106 12.37 -3.01 19.22
N ARG A 107 11.45 -2.15 18.74
CA ARG A 107 10.82 -1.05 19.51
C ARG A 107 9.31 -1.26 19.55
N GLU A 108 8.88 -2.43 20.02
CA GLU A 108 7.47 -2.84 20.02
C GLU A 108 6.58 -1.84 20.76
N ASP A 109 6.95 -1.43 21.97
CA ASP A 109 6.17 -0.49 22.78
C ASP A 109 5.94 0.85 22.07
N ASP A 110 6.96 1.37 21.38
CA ASP A 110 6.85 2.64 20.64
C ASP A 110 5.92 2.50 19.41
N VAL A 111 6.02 1.38 18.69
CA VAL A 111 5.19 1.10 17.52
C VAL A 111 3.73 0.90 17.92
N LEU A 112 3.49 0.17 19.01
CA LEU A 112 2.14 -0.06 19.54
C LEU A 112 1.52 1.24 20.05
N ARG A 113 2.29 2.04 20.81
CA ARG A 113 1.86 3.36 21.27
C ARG A 113 1.46 4.25 20.10
N LEU A 114 2.28 4.34 19.05
CA LEU A 114 1.95 5.09 17.83
C LEU A 114 0.68 4.58 17.16
N ALA A 115 0.49 3.26 17.07
CA ALA A 115 -0.68 2.68 16.42
C ALA A 115 -1.99 2.90 17.20
N GLU A 116 -1.92 2.97 18.53
CA GLU A 116 -3.09 3.13 19.42
C GLU A 116 -3.41 4.60 19.72
N GLU A 117 -2.39 5.42 19.97
CA GLU A 117 -2.53 6.84 20.35
C GLU A 117 -2.52 7.78 19.14
N GLY A 118 -1.98 7.33 18.00
CA GLY A 118 -1.89 8.11 16.76
C GLY A 118 -0.61 8.94 16.65
N LEU A 119 -0.53 9.75 15.57
CA LEU A 119 0.71 10.42 15.14
C LEU A 119 1.30 11.42 16.14
N GLU A 120 0.51 11.89 17.11
CA GLU A 120 0.95 12.81 18.16
C GLU A 120 1.76 12.11 19.27
N SER A 121 1.82 10.77 19.26
CA SER A 121 2.61 10.01 20.24
C SER A 121 4.10 10.32 20.07
N ASP A 122 4.79 10.65 21.17
CA ASP A 122 6.24 10.83 21.12
C ASP A 122 6.95 9.47 21.06
N VAL A 123 7.59 9.18 19.93
CA VAL A 123 8.44 7.99 19.71
C VAL A 123 9.90 8.37 19.48
N GLY A 124 10.31 9.55 19.96
CA GLY A 124 11.65 10.10 19.88
C GLY A 124 11.92 10.81 18.55
N TYR A 125 12.78 11.83 18.61
CA TYR A 125 12.99 12.82 17.53
C TYR A 125 13.13 12.20 16.14
N ARG A 126 14.02 11.21 15.97
CA ARG A 126 14.26 10.56 14.66
C ARG A 126 12.98 9.95 14.10
N TRP A 127 12.23 9.20 14.90
CA TRP A 127 11.01 8.54 14.43
C TRP A 127 9.87 9.53 14.27
N ASN A 128 9.75 10.55 15.13
CA ASN A 128 8.77 11.62 14.94
C ASN A 128 8.98 12.34 13.60
N SER A 129 10.24 12.63 13.22
CA SER A 129 10.54 13.21 11.90
C SER A 129 10.11 12.28 10.74
N MET A 130 10.34 10.98 10.87
CA MET A 130 9.93 9.99 9.87
C MET A 130 8.41 9.83 9.78
N VAL A 131 7.73 9.81 10.94
CA VAL A 131 6.26 9.75 11.05
C VAL A 131 5.65 10.96 10.35
N ASN A 132 6.14 12.17 10.64
CA ASN A 132 5.65 13.40 10.00
C ASN A 132 5.87 13.39 8.48
N ALA A 133 7.05 12.97 8.01
CA ALA A 133 7.34 12.88 6.59
C ALA A 133 6.45 11.84 5.88
N ALA A 134 6.31 10.64 6.46
CA ALA A 134 5.48 9.57 5.92
C ALA A 134 4.00 9.99 5.89
N ALA A 135 3.52 10.66 6.94
CA ALA A 135 2.15 11.14 7.01
C ALA A 135 1.84 12.17 5.91
N ASN A 136 2.73 13.14 5.72
CA ASN A 136 2.59 14.16 4.67
C ASN A 136 2.59 13.56 3.26
N LEU A 137 3.48 12.58 2.99
CA LEU A 137 3.54 11.89 1.70
C LEU A 137 2.29 11.04 1.42
N ALA A 138 1.65 10.54 2.47
CA ALA A 138 0.51 9.62 2.37
C ALA A 138 -0.86 10.30 2.27
N ALA A 139 -0.97 11.62 2.51
CA ALA A 139 -2.19 12.35 2.92
C ALA A 139 -3.45 12.20 2.04
N VAL A 140 -3.36 11.61 0.84
CA VAL A 140 -4.52 11.32 -0.01
C VAL A 140 -4.98 9.88 0.16
N ARG A 141 -6.15 9.70 0.79
CA ARG A 141 -6.88 8.43 0.81
C ARG A 141 -7.55 8.18 -0.55
N PRO A 142 -7.31 7.05 -1.22
CA PRO A 142 -8.08 6.69 -2.42
C PRO A 142 -9.53 6.39 -2.02
N VAL A 143 -10.48 6.87 -2.83
CA VAL A 143 -11.92 6.61 -2.69
C VAL A 143 -12.38 5.96 -3.99
N ILE A 144 -12.61 4.65 -3.92
CA ILE A 144 -13.28 3.88 -4.97
C ILE A 144 -14.12 2.81 -4.27
N ASP A 145 -15.35 2.60 -4.72
CA ASP A 145 -16.25 1.58 -4.21
C ASP A 145 -16.93 0.77 -5.34
N GLN A 146 -17.86 -0.12 -4.96
CA GLN A 146 -18.56 -0.98 -5.91
C GLN A 146 -19.37 -0.19 -6.94
N ASN A 147 -19.91 0.98 -6.60
CA ASN A 147 -20.69 1.80 -7.54
C ASN A 147 -19.81 2.37 -8.65
N ASP A 148 -18.56 2.73 -8.34
CA ASP A 148 -17.59 3.18 -9.35
C ASP A 148 -17.29 2.05 -10.35
N VAL A 149 -17.05 0.83 -9.83
CA VAL A 149 -16.81 -0.36 -10.65
C VAL A 149 -18.03 -0.70 -11.50
N ASP A 150 -19.23 -0.68 -10.93
CA ASP A 150 -20.47 -0.97 -11.64
C ASP A 150 -20.79 0.10 -12.69
N SER A 151 -20.41 1.36 -12.44
CA SER A 151 -20.53 2.44 -13.42
C SER A 151 -19.62 2.21 -14.63
N LEU A 152 -18.37 1.76 -14.41
CA LEU A 152 -17.46 1.38 -15.50
C LEU A 152 -17.96 0.15 -16.27
N ARG A 153 -18.52 -0.85 -15.57
CA ARG A 153 -19.20 -1.98 -16.26
C ARG A 153 -20.39 -1.50 -17.09
N GLY A 154 -21.15 -0.53 -16.58
CA GLY A 154 -22.29 0.09 -17.26
C GLY A 154 -21.92 0.77 -18.58
N THR A 155 -20.66 1.18 -18.76
CA THR A 155 -20.15 1.72 -20.04
C THR A 155 -19.67 0.66 -21.01
N GLY A 156 -19.74 -0.62 -20.64
CA GLY A 156 -19.31 -1.76 -21.46
C GLY A 156 -17.84 -2.15 -21.29
N PHE A 157 -17.16 -1.69 -20.25
CA PHE A 157 -15.76 -2.06 -20.00
C PHE A 157 -15.65 -3.54 -19.60
N SER A 158 -14.62 -4.22 -20.10
CA SER A 158 -14.23 -5.54 -19.61
C SER A 158 -13.60 -5.44 -18.21
N GLU A 159 -13.46 -6.58 -17.53
CA GLU A 159 -12.78 -6.62 -16.22
C GLU A 159 -11.30 -6.21 -16.34
N GLU A 160 -10.65 -6.53 -17.46
CA GLU A 160 -9.28 -6.12 -17.78
C GLU A 160 -9.18 -4.59 -17.97
N GLU A 161 -10.14 -3.97 -18.68
CA GLU A 161 -10.16 -2.52 -18.88
C GLU A 161 -10.41 -1.77 -17.57
N ILE A 162 -11.28 -2.28 -16.70
CA ILE A 162 -11.49 -1.72 -15.35
C ILE A 162 -10.21 -1.83 -14.52
N LEU A 163 -9.53 -2.98 -14.60
CA LEU A 163 -8.25 -3.19 -13.92
C LEU A 163 -7.18 -2.20 -14.43
N ASP A 164 -7.14 -1.91 -15.73
CA ASP A 164 -6.22 -0.94 -16.33
C ASP A 164 -6.47 0.49 -15.85
N VAL A 165 -7.73 0.90 -15.69
CA VAL A 165 -8.08 2.21 -15.09
C VAL A 165 -7.51 2.32 -13.67
N VAL A 166 -7.64 1.26 -12.87
CA VAL A 166 -7.12 1.22 -11.50
C VAL A 166 -5.59 1.23 -11.50
N HIS A 167 -4.95 0.39 -12.32
CA HIS A 167 -3.49 0.29 -12.40
C HIS A 167 -2.84 1.59 -12.83
N SER A 168 -3.32 2.20 -13.92
CA SER A 168 -2.79 3.46 -14.44
C SER A 168 -2.92 4.60 -13.42
N THR A 169 -4.10 4.76 -12.83
CA THR A 169 -4.36 5.82 -11.84
C THR A 169 -3.54 5.61 -10.57
N ALA A 170 -3.46 4.39 -10.05
CA ALA A 170 -2.70 4.09 -8.84
C ALA A 170 -1.18 4.25 -9.06
N PHE A 171 -0.67 3.81 -10.21
CA PHE A 171 0.73 3.99 -10.58
C PHE A 171 1.11 5.47 -10.67
N PHE A 172 0.30 6.29 -11.34
CA PHE A 172 0.56 7.72 -11.40
C PHE A 172 0.41 8.40 -10.04
N ALA A 173 -0.50 7.95 -9.18
CA ALA A 173 -0.57 8.43 -7.81
C ALA A 173 0.71 8.13 -7.02
N TRP A 174 1.36 6.98 -7.27
CA TRP A 174 2.69 6.67 -6.72
C TRP A 174 3.78 7.54 -7.35
N ALA A 175 3.78 7.69 -8.68
CA ALA A 175 4.77 8.49 -9.40
C ALA A 175 4.71 9.98 -9.00
N ASN A 176 3.51 10.56 -8.88
CA ASN A 176 3.31 11.95 -8.48
C ASN A 176 3.84 12.20 -7.06
N ARG A 177 3.66 11.25 -6.13
CA ARG A 177 4.24 11.35 -4.78
C ARG A 177 5.75 11.45 -4.83
N LEU A 178 6.41 10.67 -5.68
CA LEU A 178 7.87 10.78 -5.86
C LEU A 178 8.25 12.12 -6.50
N LEU A 179 7.62 12.46 -7.62
CA LEU A 179 7.94 13.66 -8.40
C LEU A 179 7.80 14.94 -7.57
N MET A 180 6.72 15.08 -6.82
CA MET A 180 6.38 16.30 -6.07
C MET A 180 7.12 16.44 -4.74
N THR A 181 7.69 15.37 -4.18
CA THR A 181 8.35 15.41 -2.86
C THR A 181 9.86 15.26 -2.93
N LEU A 182 10.39 14.71 -4.03
CA LEU A 182 11.84 14.62 -4.26
C LEU A 182 12.40 15.85 -5.00
N GLY A 183 11.54 16.75 -5.49
CA GLY A 183 11.92 17.98 -6.19
C GLY A 183 10.73 18.93 -6.38
N GLU A 184 10.97 20.05 -7.08
CA GLU A 184 9.95 21.06 -7.39
C GLU A 184 9.86 21.31 -8.91
N THR A 185 8.67 21.61 -9.40
CA THR A 185 8.47 21.96 -10.81
C THR A 185 8.92 23.38 -11.07
N THR A 186 9.91 23.55 -11.93
CA THR A 186 10.29 24.87 -12.46
C THR A 186 9.55 25.11 -13.77
N VAL A 187 8.80 26.20 -13.86
CA VAL A 187 8.18 26.65 -15.12
C VAL A 187 9.05 27.77 -15.69
N SER A 188 9.56 27.57 -16.90
CA SER A 188 10.17 28.65 -17.69
C SER A 188 9.17 29.11 -18.74
N ASP A 189 8.98 30.42 -18.86
CA ASP A 189 8.18 30.98 -19.95
C ASP A 189 8.82 30.63 -21.31
N PRO A 190 8.02 30.37 -22.36
CA PRO A 190 8.55 30.22 -23.71
C PRO A 190 9.27 31.49 -24.13
N ALA A 191 10.45 31.33 -24.76
CA ALA A 191 11.23 32.40 -25.35
C ALA A 191 10.49 33.13 -26.49
#